data_AF-A0A086MKI4-F1
#
_entry.id   AF-A0A086MKI4-F1
#
_cell.length_a   1.000
_cell.length_b   1.000
_cell.length_c   1.000
_cell.angle_alpha   90.00
_cell.angle_beta   90.00
_cell.angle_gamma   90.00
#
_symmetry.space_group_name_H-M   'P 1'
#
loop_
_entity.id
_entity.type
_entity.pdbx_description
1 polymer ?
#
loop_
_entity_poly.entity_id
_entity_poly.type
_entity_poly.pdbx_seq_one_letter_code
_entity_poly.pdbx_strand_id
1 'polypeptide(L)'
;MNAPLTSRTFNSPFIHPTMPTLLDVSQQIAASSLKQTRKRDCLSALRRVSELLHEPLSSLPADPEVLRARLEKASPTFTHLSPKTWANLRSNLLTALEVAGLNQVLRTAKIPLTPEWQALAQNLPDRRFREGLSRFKRFCSGNNIAPRQVDTEVLLTFADALRTSTFARNTDTIVRDTATLWKRLVHLRPDLDLNDVTVASRRQAPTRVDLGALPTSFVEDLEAYLAWALGQDLFDPNTRTRPLAPKTVQLRRQQIQSAVTALVQSGTPAGSLLSLGDLVTVDAVRSILRGRYEHVGRSANAYNDGIGKTLVSVAREWVKVDQQGLVVIKQICAKLPAVRPEMTEKNTALLRHFDDPEALPRLFNLPLDLWQSLQGVSRSERSLARAQAAVSIAILLYSPLRVANLAALEIGATLILPTHRDGQATIEIPAHKTKNRAPYKVVLPTPVTAMIRAFEEAFLRPLGSQLIFDNGKGQPKREVTVSWLIERTIRRHMGFKMTQHQFRHLAAKIILDEEPGAYPLLSQLLGHSNLKTAVRFYAGLDTKRAARHHAMLLERTIARHRAATASPVKLRRQAPTGGGHKNRGSAR
;
A
#
# COMPACT_ATOMS: atom_id res chain seq x y z
N MET A 1 -25.23 -52.08 5.12
CA MET A 1 -24.30 -52.86 4.28
C MET A 1 -24.22 -52.15 2.94
N ASN A 2 -23.07 -51.54 2.67
CA ASN A 2 -22.80 -50.79 1.45
C ASN A 2 -22.41 -51.77 0.34
N ALA A 3 -23.16 -51.79 -0.75
CA ALA A 3 -22.62 -52.21 -2.05
C ALA A 3 -22.30 -50.92 -2.83
N PRO A 4 -21.05 -50.68 -3.23
CA PRO A 4 -20.67 -49.45 -3.92
C PRO A 4 -21.16 -49.51 -5.37
N LEU A 5 -21.92 -48.48 -5.78
CA LEU A 5 -22.15 -48.21 -7.20
C LEU A 5 -20.80 -47.84 -7.82
N THR A 6 -20.32 -48.70 -8.70
CA THR A 6 -19.12 -48.48 -9.51
C THR A 6 -19.30 -47.19 -10.32
N SER A 7 -18.40 -46.24 -10.09
CA SER A 7 -18.31 -45.02 -10.88
C SER A 7 -18.15 -45.39 -12.35
N ARG A 8 -19.18 -45.13 -13.17
CA ARG A 8 -19.03 -45.11 -14.62
C ARG A 8 -17.99 -44.05 -14.97
N THR A 9 -16.76 -44.46 -15.23
CA THR A 9 -15.75 -43.66 -15.90
C THR A 9 -16.25 -43.35 -17.31
N PHE A 10 -16.76 -42.13 -17.50
CA PHE A 10 -16.93 -41.59 -18.84
C PHE A 10 -15.53 -41.27 -19.38
N ASN A 11 -15.02 -42.10 -20.31
CA ASN A 11 -13.89 -41.71 -21.13
C ASN A 11 -14.37 -40.56 -22.02
N SER A 12 -13.94 -39.34 -21.70
CA SER A 12 -14.08 -38.20 -22.60
C SER A 12 -13.31 -38.53 -23.89
N PRO A 13 -13.97 -38.61 -25.06
CA PRO A 13 -13.31 -38.90 -26.34
C PRO A 13 -12.50 -37.70 -26.87
N PHE A 14 -12.49 -36.59 -26.13
CA PHE A 14 -11.65 -35.44 -26.42
C PHE A 14 -10.27 -35.70 -25.81
N ILE A 15 -9.28 -35.99 -26.65
CA ILE A 15 -7.87 -35.79 -26.30
C ILE A 15 -7.77 -34.32 -25.90
N HIS A 16 -7.71 -34.03 -24.59
CA HIS A 16 -7.26 -32.72 -24.16
C HIS A 16 -5.83 -32.58 -24.71
N PRO A 17 -5.52 -31.63 -25.60
CA PRO A 17 -4.14 -31.41 -25.98
C PRO A 17 -3.37 -31.19 -24.68
N THR A 18 -2.43 -32.08 -24.36
CA THR A 18 -1.57 -31.94 -23.20
C THR A 18 -0.91 -30.59 -23.32
N MET A 19 -1.29 -29.65 -22.44
CA MET A 19 -0.70 -28.32 -22.46
C MET A 19 0.82 -28.49 -22.34
N PRO A 20 1.61 -27.94 -23.27
CA PRO A 20 3.06 -28.09 -23.25
C PRO A 20 3.60 -27.52 -21.94
N THR A 21 4.64 -28.15 -21.42
CA THR A 21 5.28 -27.80 -20.16
C THR A 21 6.59 -27.04 -20.40
N LEU A 22 7.13 -26.39 -19.36
CA LEU A 22 8.45 -25.78 -19.47
C LEU A 22 9.57 -26.80 -19.71
N LEU A 23 9.34 -28.08 -19.41
CA LEU A 23 10.26 -29.16 -19.77
C LEU A 23 10.31 -29.33 -21.29
N ASP A 24 9.15 -29.36 -21.96
CA ASP A 24 9.06 -29.47 -23.43
C ASP A 24 9.74 -28.26 -24.11
N VAL A 25 9.52 -27.06 -23.56
CA VAL A 25 10.21 -25.83 -24.00
C VAL A 25 11.73 -25.96 -23.85
N SER A 26 12.21 -26.53 -22.74
CA SER A 26 13.65 -26.71 -22.51
C SER A 26 14.30 -27.63 -23.54
N GLN A 27 13.61 -28.72 -23.93
CA GLN A 27 14.05 -29.67 -24.94
C GLN A 27 14.10 -29.01 -26.33
N GLN A 28 13.06 -28.26 -26.70
CA GLN A 28 13.02 -27.52 -27.96
C GLN A 28 14.12 -26.44 -28.04
N ILE A 29 14.42 -25.75 -26.93
CA ILE A 29 15.53 -24.77 -26.88
C ILE A 29 16.88 -25.44 -27.09
N ALA A 30 17.10 -26.62 -26.50
CA ALA A 30 18.33 -27.38 -26.70
C ALA A 30 18.51 -27.75 -28.19
N ALA A 31 17.43 -28.17 -28.84
CA ALA A 31 17.39 -28.54 -30.26
C ALA A 31 17.34 -27.36 -31.26
N SER A 32 17.11 -26.13 -30.78
CA SER A 32 16.93 -24.95 -31.65
C SER A 32 18.20 -24.51 -32.41
N SER A 33 18.06 -23.64 -33.41
CA SER A 33 19.18 -23.02 -34.15
C SER A 33 19.79 -21.77 -33.47
N LEU A 34 19.39 -21.48 -32.22
CA LEU A 34 19.90 -20.32 -31.47
C LEU A 34 21.40 -20.42 -31.20
N LYS A 35 22.09 -19.26 -31.14
CA LYS A 35 23.48 -19.18 -30.67
C LYS A 35 23.64 -19.78 -29.27
N GLN A 36 24.79 -20.41 -28.99
CA GLN A 36 25.02 -21.14 -27.74
C GLN A 36 24.81 -20.30 -26.47
N THR A 37 25.23 -19.03 -26.49
CA THR A 37 25.00 -18.08 -25.40
C THR A 37 23.50 -17.86 -25.15
N ARG A 38 22.70 -17.77 -26.21
CA ARG A 38 21.25 -17.53 -26.11
C ARG A 38 20.53 -18.77 -25.59
N LYS A 39 20.91 -19.97 -26.04
CA LYS A 39 20.40 -21.24 -25.49
C LYS A 39 20.65 -21.33 -23.99
N ARG A 40 21.89 -21.07 -23.56
CA ARG A 40 22.27 -21.07 -22.13
C ARG A 40 21.41 -20.10 -21.31
N ASP A 41 21.22 -18.87 -21.80
CA ASP A 41 20.48 -17.84 -21.09
C ASP A 41 18.97 -18.17 -20.98
N CYS A 42 18.38 -18.77 -22.01
CA CYS A 42 17.01 -19.29 -21.97
C CYS A 42 16.85 -20.46 -20.99
N LEU A 43 17.74 -21.46 -21.07
CA LEU A 43 17.71 -22.62 -20.16
C LEU A 43 17.96 -22.23 -18.70
N SER A 44 18.83 -21.25 -18.45
CA SER A 44 19.05 -20.67 -17.12
C SER A 44 17.79 -19.97 -16.60
N ALA A 45 17.10 -19.23 -17.47
CA ALA A 45 15.84 -18.60 -17.10
C ALA A 45 14.74 -19.62 -16.73
N LEU A 46 14.60 -20.71 -17.48
CA LEU A 46 13.66 -21.79 -17.16
C LEU A 46 13.96 -22.41 -15.80
N ARG A 47 15.22 -22.80 -15.55
CA ARG A 47 15.66 -23.33 -14.24
C ARG A 47 15.36 -22.36 -13.11
N ARG A 48 15.64 -21.07 -13.32
CA ARG A 48 15.38 -20.05 -12.31
C ARG A 48 13.88 -19.90 -12.03
N VAL A 49 13.00 -20.03 -13.01
CA VAL A 49 11.54 -20.06 -12.78
C VAL A 49 11.13 -21.26 -11.93
N SER A 50 11.68 -22.45 -12.21
CA SER A 50 11.43 -23.66 -11.41
C SER A 50 11.84 -23.49 -9.94
N GLU A 51 13.05 -22.98 -9.70
CA GLU A 51 13.55 -22.67 -8.35
C GLU A 51 12.66 -21.65 -7.61
N LEU A 52 12.23 -20.62 -8.34
CA LEU A 52 11.43 -19.52 -7.79
C LEU A 52 9.99 -19.90 -7.45
N LEU A 53 9.42 -20.87 -8.17
CA LEU A 53 8.08 -21.39 -7.93
C LEU A 53 8.09 -22.64 -7.05
N HIS A 54 9.27 -23.19 -6.74
CA HIS A 54 9.46 -24.45 -6.02
C HIS A 54 8.74 -25.64 -6.68
N GLU A 55 8.72 -25.65 -8.02
CA GLU A 55 8.03 -26.66 -8.83
C GLU A 55 8.94 -27.11 -9.98
N PRO A 56 8.99 -28.41 -10.32
CA PRO A 56 9.78 -28.91 -11.43
C PRO A 56 9.27 -28.40 -12.78
N LEU A 57 10.14 -28.33 -13.79
CA LEU A 57 9.76 -27.86 -15.14
C LEU A 57 8.64 -28.69 -15.78
N SER A 58 8.53 -29.97 -15.41
CA SER A 58 7.50 -30.90 -15.89
C SER A 58 6.10 -30.60 -15.34
N SER A 59 5.97 -29.88 -14.22
CA SER A 59 4.67 -29.51 -13.64
C SER A 59 4.23 -28.10 -14.00
N LEU A 60 5.09 -27.33 -14.66
CA LEU A 60 4.84 -25.93 -15.01
C LEU A 60 4.29 -25.83 -16.44
N PRO A 61 3.02 -25.43 -16.63
CA PRO A 61 2.46 -25.20 -17.96
C PRO A 61 3.23 -24.07 -18.67
N ALA A 62 3.57 -24.28 -19.93
CA ALA A 62 4.21 -23.31 -20.82
C ALA A 62 3.20 -22.29 -21.39
N ASP A 63 2.28 -21.84 -20.55
CA ASP A 63 1.28 -20.82 -20.88
C ASP A 63 1.73 -19.45 -20.33
N PRO A 64 1.85 -18.41 -21.19
CA PRO A 64 2.28 -17.09 -20.76
C PRO A 64 1.40 -16.46 -19.66
N GLU A 65 0.09 -16.69 -19.67
CA GLU A 65 -0.83 -16.11 -18.70
C GLU A 65 -0.73 -16.80 -17.33
N VAL A 66 -0.68 -18.13 -17.32
CA VAL A 66 -0.50 -18.94 -16.11
C VAL A 66 0.85 -18.63 -15.45
N LEU A 67 1.93 -18.62 -16.23
CA LEU A 67 3.27 -18.30 -15.73
C LEU A 67 3.34 -16.87 -15.19
N ARG A 68 2.70 -15.91 -15.86
CA ARG A 68 2.59 -14.52 -15.34
C ARG A 68 1.89 -14.49 -13.99
N ALA A 69 0.73 -15.13 -13.85
CA ALA A 69 -0.03 -15.14 -12.61
C ALA A 69 0.74 -15.81 -11.46
N ARG A 70 1.44 -16.92 -11.72
CA ARG A 70 2.27 -17.62 -10.72
C ARG A 70 3.49 -16.80 -10.31
N LEU A 71 4.23 -16.24 -11.26
CA LEU A 71 5.37 -15.37 -10.99
C LEU A 71 4.93 -14.10 -10.22
N GLU A 72 3.76 -13.53 -10.50
CA GLU A 72 3.25 -12.40 -9.72
C GLU A 72 2.94 -12.75 -8.26
N LYS A 73 2.40 -13.95 -8.00
CA LYS A 73 2.16 -14.46 -6.65
C LYS A 73 3.47 -14.72 -5.89
N ALA A 74 4.49 -15.23 -6.56
CA ALA A 74 5.83 -15.45 -6.00
C ALA A 74 6.68 -14.17 -5.85
N SER A 75 6.12 -12.98 -6.17
CA SER A 75 6.79 -11.68 -6.03
C SER A 75 7.48 -11.41 -4.69
N PRO A 76 6.98 -11.89 -3.52
CA PRO A 76 7.66 -11.74 -2.23
C PRO A 76 8.94 -12.57 -2.07
N THR A 77 9.11 -13.64 -2.83
CA THR A 77 10.33 -14.49 -2.81
C THR A 77 11.47 -13.84 -3.59
N PHE A 78 11.18 -12.79 -4.38
CA PHE A 78 12.16 -12.11 -5.26
C PHE A 78 12.86 -10.92 -4.64
N THR A 79 12.72 -10.69 -3.33
CA THR A 79 13.27 -9.52 -2.63
C THR A 79 14.79 -9.40 -2.74
N HIS A 80 15.49 -10.50 -3.02
CA HIS A 80 16.94 -10.55 -3.19
C HIS A 80 17.38 -10.37 -4.66
N LEU A 81 16.47 -10.33 -5.63
CA LEU A 81 16.81 -10.19 -7.06
C LEU A 81 16.86 -8.72 -7.48
N SER A 82 17.92 -8.34 -8.18
CA SER A 82 17.99 -6.99 -8.76
C SER A 82 16.90 -6.78 -9.83
N PRO A 83 16.43 -5.53 -10.05
CA PRO A 83 15.49 -5.21 -11.13
C PRO A 83 15.98 -5.65 -12.52
N LYS A 84 17.30 -5.59 -12.76
CA LYS A 84 17.93 -6.00 -14.02
C LYS A 84 17.88 -7.52 -14.20
N THR A 85 18.17 -8.28 -13.14
CA THR A 85 18.06 -9.74 -13.14
C THR A 85 16.63 -10.18 -13.44
N TRP A 86 15.64 -9.51 -12.84
CA TRP A 86 14.23 -9.78 -13.10
C TRP A 86 13.81 -9.48 -14.55
N ALA A 87 14.28 -8.36 -15.11
CA ALA A 87 14.03 -8.01 -16.50
C ALA A 87 14.63 -9.06 -17.47
N ASN A 88 15.87 -9.49 -17.20
CA ASN A 88 16.56 -10.52 -17.98
C ASN A 88 15.83 -11.87 -17.92
N LEU A 89 15.43 -12.32 -16.72
CA LEU A 89 14.67 -13.55 -16.52
C LEU A 89 13.42 -13.59 -17.41
N ARG A 90 12.62 -12.50 -17.37
CA ARG A 90 11.38 -12.40 -18.16
C ARG A 90 11.64 -12.31 -19.66
N SER A 91 12.67 -11.58 -20.06
CA SER A 91 13.04 -11.49 -21.48
C SER A 91 13.48 -12.84 -22.03
N ASN A 92 14.26 -13.60 -21.26
CA ASN A 92 14.74 -14.92 -21.66
C ASN A 92 13.62 -15.96 -21.66
N LEU A 93 12.70 -15.90 -20.68
CA LEU A 93 11.52 -16.75 -20.64
C LEU A 93 10.60 -16.51 -21.86
N LEU A 94 10.35 -15.26 -22.26
CA LEU A 94 9.57 -14.98 -23.46
C LEU A 94 10.24 -15.53 -24.72
N THR A 95 11.54 -15.32 -24.87
CA THR A 95 12.25 -15.89 -26.01
C THR A 95 12.23 -17.41 -26.02
N ALA A 96 12.27 -18.06 -24.85
CA ALA A 96 12.15 -19.50 -24.76
C ALA A 96 10.80 -19.99 -25.31
N LEU A 97 9.70 -19.34 -24.91
CA LEU A 97 8.36 -19.65 -25.39
C LEU A 97 8.14 -19.31 -26.87
N GLU A 98 8.73 -18.22 -27.35
CA GLU A 98 8.67 -17.80 -28.76
C GLU A 98 9.33 -18.82 -29.68
N VAL A 99 10.52 -19.31 -29.29
CA VAL A 99 11.25 -20.34 -30.06
C VAL A 99 10.54 -21.69 -30.02
N ALA A 100 9.79 -21.96 -28.94
CA ALA A 100 8.94 -23.15 -28.84
C ALA A 100 7.62 -23.04 -29.63
N GLY A 101 7.36 -21.91 -30.30
CA GLY A 101 6.11 -21.67 -31.04
C GLY A 101 4.89 -21.45 -30.13
N LEU A 102 5.09 -21.32 -28.82
CA LEU A 102 4.02 -21.20 -27.82
C LEU A 102 3.63 -19.75 -27.53
N ASN A 103 4.32 -18.79 -28.13
CA ASN A 103 4.02 -17.37 -27.98
C ASN A 103 4.45 -16.55 -29.21
N GLN A 104 3.63 -15.58 -29.62
CA GLN A 104 4.00 -14.56 -30.59
C GLN A 104 4.28 -13.24 -29.87
N VAL A 105 5.56 -12.84 -29.79
CA VAL A 105 5.95 -11.61 -29.11
C VAL A 105 5.60 -10.40 -29.98
N LEU A 106 4.85 -9.43 -29.45
CA LEU A 106 4.43 -8.22 -30.15
C LEU A 106 5.60 -7.25 -30.22
N ARG A 107 6.32 -7.28 -31.34
CA ARG A 107 7.50 -6.47 -31.59
C ARG A 107 7.13 -5.17 -32.31
N THR A 108 6.50 -4.24 -31.60
CA THR A 108 6.10 -2.95 -32.21
C THR A 108 7.25 -2.00 -32.50
N ALA A 109 8.39 -2.10 -31.81
CA ALA A 109 9.44 -1.07 -31.85
C ALA A 109 10.01 -0.77 -33.25
N LYS A 110 10.09 -1.78 -34.13
CA LYS A 110 10.63 -1.67 -35.49
C LYS A 110 9.56 -1.44 -36.56
N ILE A 111 8.29 -1.42 -36.20
CA ILE A 111 7.20 -1.22 -37.17
C ILE A 111 7.20 0.27 -37.57
N PRO A 112 7.38 0.59 -38.86
CA PRO A 112 7.28 1.97 -39.33
C PRO A 112 5.85 2.47 -39.17
N LEU A 113 5.68 3.75 -38.88
CA LEU A 113 4.36 4.37 -38.84
C LEU A 113 3.88 4.62 -40.27
N THR A 114 2.60 4.35 -40.55
CA THR A 114 1.97 4.78 -41.80
C THR A 114 1.94 6.33 -41.87
N PRO A 115 1.83 6.92 -43.07
CA PRO A 115 1.86 8.39 -43.23
C PRO A 115 0.85 9.12 -42.33
N GLU A 116 -0.36 8.58 -42.19
CA GLU A 116 -1.43 9.14 -41.34
C GLU A 116 -1.03 9.12 -39.85
N TRP A 117 -0.44 8.02 -39.37
CA TRP A 117 0.07 7.93 -38.01
C TRP A 117 1.29 8.82 -37.76
N GLN A 118 2.12 9.07 -38.78
CA GLN A 118 3.23 10.03 -38.70
C GLN A 118 2.71 11.46 -38.55
N ALA A 119 1.75 11.86 -39.39
CA ALA A 119 1.10 13.17 -39.30
C ALA A 119 0.44 13.40 -37.94
N LEU A 120 -0.27 12.38 -37.42
CA LEU A 120 -0.84 12.46 -36.07
C LEU A 120 0.25 12.54 -34.98
N ALA A 121 1.34 11.78 -35.12
CA ALA A 121 2.42 11.74 -34.14
C ALA A 121 3.16 13.08 -33.98
N GLN A 122 3.33 13.81 -35.07
CA GLN A 122 3.96 15.14 -35.09
C GLN A 122 3.11 16.18 -34.34
N ASN A 123 1.79 16.02 -34.37
CA ASN A 123 0.82 16.94 -33.77
C ASN A 123 0.35 16.54 -32.37
N LEU A 124 1.02 15.59 -31.70
CA LEU A 124 0.64 15.18 -30.34
C LEU A 124 1.05 16.25 -29.31
N PRO A 125 0.15 16.63 -28.37
CA PRO A 125 0.34 17.79 -27.49
C PRO A 125 1.59 17.74 -26.61
N ASP A 126 1.93 16.56 -26.07
CA ASP A 126 3.02 16.43 -25.12
C ASP A 126 3.76 15.09 -25.21
N ARG A 127 4.84 14.98 -24.44
CA ARG A 127 5.65 13.77 -24.32
C ARG A 127 4.85 12.58 -23.79
N ARG A 128 3.85 12.79 -22.94
CA ARG A 128 3.02 11.72 -22.37
C ARG A 128 2.14 11.07 -23.43
N PHE A 129 1.55 11.84 -24.34
CA PHE A 129 0.84 11.28 -25.50
C PHE A 129 1.81 10.50 -26.41
N ARG A 130 2.99 11.07 -26.70
CA ARG A 130 3.98 10.43 -27.58
C ARG A 130 4.50 9.10 -27.01
N GLU A 131 4.83 9.04 -25.72
CA GLU A 131 5.31 7.82 -25.06
C GLU A 131 4.16 6.83 -24.81
N GLY A 132 3.02 7.30 -24.32
CA GLY A 132 1.88 6.47 -23.94
C GLY A 132 1.20 5.78 -25.13
N LEU A 133 1.05 6.48 -26.26
CA LEU A 133 0.44 5.91 -27.47
C LEU A 133 1.47 5.18 -28.36
N SER A 134 2.77 5.25 -28.05
CA SER A 134 3.86 4.81 -28.94
C SER A 134 3.72 3.36 -29.45
N ARG A 135 3.34 2.44 -28.56
CA ARG A 135 3.13 1.02 -28.93
C ARG A 135 1.84 0.83 -29.70
N PHE A 136 0.78 1.56 -29.33
CA PHE A 136 -0.53 1.46 -29.95
C PHE A 136 -0.51 1.94 -31.40
N LYS A 137 0.08 3.12 -31.68
CA LYS A 137 0.21 3.65 -33.05
C LYS A 137 0.95 2.71 -33.99
N ARG A 138 2.02 2.06 -33.48
CA ARG A 138 2.79 1.07 -34.23
C ARG A 138 2.05 -0.25 -34.41
N PHE A 139 1.26 -0.67 -33.43
CA PHE A 139 0.36 -1.82 -33.57
C PHE A 139 -0.68 -1.56 -34.67
N CYS A 140 -1.34 -0.40 -34.65
CA CYS A 140 -2.29 -0.01 -35.69
C CYS A 140 -1.61 0.08 -37.06
N SER A 141 -0.43 0.70 -37.15
CA SER A 141 0.34 0.77 -38.41
C SER A 141 0.70 -0.61 -38.96
N GLY A 142 1.12 -1.54 -38.10
CA GLY A 142 1.44 -2.92 -38.51
C GLY A 142 0.22 -3.73 -38.97
N ASN A 143 -0.99 -3.31 -38.61
CA ASN A 143 -2.25 -3.92 -39.03
C ASN A 143 -2.98 -3.08 -40.09
N ASN A 144 -2.33 -2.05 -40.67
CA ASN A 144 -2.93 -1.12 -41.63
C ASN A 144 -4.22 -0.45 -41.16
N ILE A 145 -4.33 -0.15 -39.86
CA ILE A 145 -5.47 0.54 -39.26
C ILE A 145 -5.15 2.04 -39.19
N ALA A 146 -5.92 2.86 -39.90
CA ALA A 146 -5.82 4.32 -39.87
C ALA A 146 -6.22 4.90 -38.51
N PRO A 147 -5.72 6.10 -38.10
CA PRO A 147 -6.15 6.73 -36.84
C PRO A 147 -7.67 6.90 -36.71
N ARG A 148 -8.37 7.19 -37.81
CA ARG A 148 -9.83 7.35 -37.84
C ARG A 148 -10.59 6.03 -37.73
N GLN A 149 -9.95 4.91 -38.04
CA GLN A 149 -10.54 3.57 -37.93
C GLN A 149 -10.37 2.97 -36.53
N VAL A 150 -9.71 3.67 -35.61
CA VAL A 150 -9.52 3.18 -34.23
C VAL A 150 -10.84 3.26 -33.48
N ASP A 151 -11.37 2.10 -33.10
CA ASP A 151 -12.54 1.98 -32.26
C ASP A 151 -12.27 1.10 -31.01
N THR A 152 -13.35 0.72 -30.33
CA THR A 152 -13.26 -0.14 -29.14
C THR A 152 -12.74 -1.54 -29.48
N GLU A 153 -13.07 -2.09 -30.64
CA GLU A 153 -12.63 -3.41 -31.08
C GLU A 153 -11.13 -3.43 -31.31
N VAL A 154 -10.58 -2.43 -32.03
CA VAL A 154 -9.14 -2.28 -32.25
C VAL A 154 -8.37 -2.22 -30.92
N LEU A 155 -8.92 -1.51 -29.93
CA LEU A 155 -8.32 -1.41 -28.61
C LEU A 155 -8.36 -2.75 -27.85
N LEU A 156 -9.42 -3.55 -27.99
CA LEU A 156 -9.52 -4.89 -27.40
C LEU A 156 -8.56 -5.87 -28.08
N THR A 157 -8.42 -5.82 -29.40
CA THR A 157 -7.44 -6.62 -30.16
C THR A 157 -6.01 -6.26 -29.76
N PHE A 158 -5.71 -4.96 -29.57
CA PHE A 158 -4.44 -4.54 -29.00
C PHE A 158 -4.22 -5.06 -27.56
N ALA A 159 -5.28 -5.06 -26.75
CA ALA A 159 -5.22 -5.57 -25.39
C ALA A 159 -4.93 -7.08 -25.35
N ASP A 160 -5.58 -7.85 -26.21
CA ASP A 160 -5.36 -9.28 -26.36
C ASP A 160 -3.93 -9.56 -26.83
N ALA A 161 -3.51 -8.88 -27.90
CA ALA A 161 -2.14 -8.96 -28.40
C ALA A 161 -1.11 -8.64 -27.32
N LEU A 162 -1.33 -7.65 -26.44
CA LEU A 162 -0.40 -7.35 -25.35
C LEU A 162 -0.39 -8.42 -24.24
N ARG A 163 -1.52 -9.10 -24.00
CA ARG A 163 -1.65 -10.14 -22.96
C ARG A 163 -0.95 -11.42 -23.37
N THR A 164 -1.18 -11.85 -24.61
CA THR A 164 -0.55 -13.05 -25.18
C THR A 164 0.96 -12.85 -25.33
N SER A 165 1.38 -11.65 -25.72
CA SER A 165 2.75 -11.42 -26.19
C SER A 165 3.75 -10.88 -25.16
N THR A 166 3.34 -10.56 -23.93
CA THR A 166 4.25 -10.00 -22.92
C THR A 166 3.98 -10.52 -21.50
N PHE A 167 5.04 -10.84 -20.74
CA PHE A 167 4.93 -11.02 -19.29
C PHE A 167 4.76 -9.70 -18.53
N ALA A 168 4.54 -8.57 -19.22
CA ALA A 168 4.48 -7.25 -18.63
C ALA A 168 3.36 -7.17 -17.57
N ARG A 169 3.75 -7.21 -16.29
CA ARG A 169 2.94 -6.90 -15.08
C ARG A 169 1.92 -5.76 -15.20
N ASN A 170 2.06 -4.88 -16.21
CA ASN A 170 1.24 -3.70 -16.41
C ASN A 170 0.43 -3.73 -17.72
N THR A 171 0.28 -4.84 -18.45
CA THR A 171 -0.49 -4.89 -19.72
C THR A 171 -1.85 -4.22 -19.58
N ASP A 172 -2.55 -4.61 -18.54
CA ASP A 172 -3.87 -4.12 -18.16
C ASP A 172 -3.88 -2.62 -17.76
N THR A 173 -2.73 -2.08 -17.34
CA THR A 173 -2.56 -0.64 -17.10
C THR A 173 -2.21 0.09 -18.39
N ILE A 174 -1.37 -0.49 -19.24
CA ILE A 174 -0.99 0.05 -20.55
C ILE A 174 -2.23 0.23 -21.43
N VAL A 175 -3.09 -0.79 -21.54
CA VAL A 175 -4.34 -0.71 -22.33
C VAL A 175 -5.23 0.43 -21.83
N ARG A 176 -5.38 0.58 -20.51
CA ARG A 176 -6.18 1.66 -19.91
C ARG A 176 -5.55 3.03 -20.10
N ASP A 177 -4.23 3.15 -19.96
CA ASP A 177 -3.51 4.40 -20.18
C ASP A 177 -3.61 4.81 -21.66
N THR A 178 -3.46 3.86 -22.59
CA THR A 178 -3.69 4.06 -24.03
C THR A 178 -5.10 4.57 -24.28
N ALA A 179 -6.13 3.89 -23.75
CA ALA A 179 -7.52 4.31 -23.91
C ALA A 179 -7.78 5.71 -23.35
N THR A 180 -7.27 5.99 -22.14
CA THR A 180 -7.44 7.29 -21.47
C THR A 180 -6.78 8.41 -22.27
N LEU A 181 -5.57 8.16 -22.80
CA LEU A 181 -4.88 9.11 -23.66
C LEU A 181 -5.61 9.27 -24.99
N TRP A 182 -6.13 8.20 -25.59
CA TRP A 182 -6.93 8.28 -26.82
C TRP A 182 -8.19 9.13 -26.62
N LYS A 183 -9.00 8.84 -25.59
CA LYS A 183 -10.19 9.63 -25.23
C LYS A 183 -9.89 11.12 -25.07
N ARG A 184 -8.79 11.42 -24.39
CA ARG A 184 -8.34 12.81 -24.18
C ARG A 184 -7.92 13.45 -25.48
N LEU A 185 -7.26 12.71 -26.37
CA LEU A 185 -6.88 13.21 -27.68
C LEU A 185 -8.12 13.56 -28.52
N VAL A 186 -9.12 12.68 -28.55
CA VAL A 186 -10.43 12.91 -29.20
C VAL A 186 -11.08 14.19 -28.68
N HIS A 187 -11.13 14.39 -27.35
CA HIS A 187 -11.71 15.60 -26.75
C HIS A 187 -10.90 16.88 -27.00
N LEU A 188 -9.57 16.80 -27.00
CA LEU A 188 -8.69 17.95 -27.18
C LEU A 188 -8.58 18.39 -28.65
N ARG A 189 -8.85 17.48 -29.59
CA ARG A 189 -8.67 17.69 -31.03
C ARG A 189 -9.89 17.19 -31.81
N PRO A 190 -11.05 17.84 -31.65
CA PRO A 190 -12.26 17.49 -32.40
C PRO A 190 -12.07 17.65 -33.93
N ASP A 191 -11.10 18.47 -34.36
CA ASP A 191 -10.72 18.70 -35.76
C ASP A 191 -10.17 17.45 -36.47
N LEU A 192 -9.71 16.45 -35.73
CA LEU A 192 -9.11 15.24 -36.29
C LEU A 192 -10.12 14.14 -36.65
N ASP A 193 -11.39 14.31 -36.28
CA ASP A 193 -12.49 13.38 -36.53
C ASP A 193 -12.14 11.93 -36.11
N LEU A 194 -11.70 11.79 -34.85
CA LEU A 194 -11.29 10.52 -34.26
C LEU A 194 -12.45 9.89 -33.48
N ASN A 195 -12.62 8.57 -33.63
CA ASN A 195 -13.62 7.81 -32.88
C ASN A 195 -13.25 7.65 -31.40
N ASP A 196 -14.25 7.70 -30.50
CA ASP A 196 -14.06 7.41 -29.08
C ASP A 196 -13.96 5.88 -28.83
N VAL A 197 -13.17 5.50 -27.82
CA VAL A 197 -12.89 4.09 -27.48
C VAL A 197 -13.36 3.77 -26.07
N THR A 198 -14.29 2.83 -25.89
CA THR A 198 -14.83 2.53 -24.56
C THR A 198 -14.07 1.38 -23.92
N VAL A 199 -13.46 1.62 -22.76
CA VAL A 199 -12.90 0.53 -21.94
C VAL A 199 -13.83 0.24 -20.79
N ALA A 200 -14.21 -1.03 -20.65
CA ALA A 200 -14.97 -1.51 -19.50
C ALA A 200 -14.32 -1.01 -18.19
N SER A 201 -15.11 -0.33 -17.37
CA SER A 201 -14.66 0.09 -16.06
C SER A 201 -14.32 -1.15 -15.24
N ARG A 202 -13.13 -1.19 -14.62
CA ARG A 202 -12.84 -2.20 -13.58
C ARG A 202 -13.61 -1.92 -12.29
N ARG A 203 -14.23 -0.75 -12.18
CA ARG A 203 -15.05 -0.42 -11.03
C ARG A 203 -16.31 -1.27 -11.16
N GLN A 204 -16.51 -2.17 -10.19
CA GLN A 204 -17.78 -2.86 -10.04
C GLN A 204 -18.92 -1.83 -10.09
N ALA A 205 -20.05 -2.22 -10.69
CA ALA A 205 -21.24 -1.39 -10.70
C ALA A 205 -21.53 -0.90 -9.28
N PRO A 206 -22.01 0.35 -9.10
CA PRO A 206 -22.34 0.86 -7.78
C PRO A 206 -23.32 -0.10 -7.10
N THR A 207 -22.92 -0.70 -5.99
CA THR A 207 -23.76 -1.61 -5.22
C THR A 207 -24.71 -0.89 -4.27
N ARG A 208 -24.55 0.43 -4.14
CA ARG A 208 -25.34 1.28 -3.25
C ARG A 208 -26.44 1.97 -4.03
N VAL A 209 -27.59 2.11 -3.39
CA VAL A 209 -28.69 2.93 -3.88
C VAL A 209 -28.18 4.35 -4.10
N ASP A 210 -28.47 4.90 -5.28
CA ASP A 210 -28.23 6.31 -5.55
C ASP A 210 -29.20 7.15 -4.71
N LEU A 211 -28.67 8.10 -3.96
CA LEU A 211 -29.49 8.97 -3.11
C LEU A 211 -30.42 9.84 -3.97
N GLY A 212 -30.02 10.18 -5.20
CA GLY A 212 -30.86 10.95 -6.13
C GLY A 212 -32.07 10.18 -6.68
N ALA A 213 -32.12 8.86 -6.50
CA ALA A 213 -33.25 8.02 -6.91
C ALA A 213 -34.30 7.85 -5.79
N LEU A 214 -34.07 8.44 -4.61
CA LEU A 214 -35.02 8.45 -3.50
C LEU A 214 -36.03 9.60 -3.67
N PRO A 215 -37.18 9.54 -2.97
CA PRO A 215 -38.13 10.66 -2.92
C PRO A 215 -37.44 11.98 -2.54
N THR A 216 -37.87 13.08 -3.17
CA THR A 216 -37.30 14.41 -2.95
C THR A 216 -37.31 14.80 -1.47
N SER A 217 -38.39 14.48 -0.74
CA SER A 217 -38.51 14.75 0.70
C SER A 217 -37.40 14.11 1.52
N PHE A 218 -36.95 12.91 1.16
CA PHE A 218 -35.87 12.22 1.85
C PHE A 218 -34.54 12.91 1.61
N VAL A 219 -34.29 13.32 0.36
CA VAL A 219 -33.05 14.03 -0.01
C VAL A 219 -32.98 15.37 0.72
N GLU A 220 -34.07 16.11 0.77
CA GLU A 220 -34.16 17.39 1.50
C GLU A 220 -33.90 17.22 3.00
N ASP A 221 -34.53 16.24 3.66
CA ASP A 221 -34.30 15.95 5.08
C ASP A 221 -32.85 15.51 5.35
N LEU A 222 -32.25 14.71 4.45
CA LEU A 222 -30.84 14.34 4.53
C LEU A 222 -29.92 15.57 4.42
N GLU A 223 -30.14 16.46 3.46
CA GLU A 223 -29.32 17.66 3.29
C GLU A 223 -29.47 18.60 4.49
N ALA A 224 -30.69 18.80 5.00
CA ALA A 224 -30.96 19.58 6.21
C ALA A 224 -30.21 19.01 7.42
N TYR A 225 -30.26 17.69 7.62
CA TYR A 225 -29.50 17.03 8.67
C TYR A 225 -27.98 17.22 8.51
N LEU A 226 -27.45 17.14 7.29
CA LEU A 226 -26.00 17.30 7.06
C LEU A 226 -25.54 18.75 7.26
N ALA A 227 -26.36 19.74 6.88
CA ALA A 227 -26.12 21.16 7.14
C ALA A 227 -26.15 21.46 8.64
N TRP A 228 -27.16 20.94 9.35
CA TRP A 228 -27.26 20.99 10.81
C TRP A 228 -26.06 20.32 11.49
N ALA A 229 -25.64 19.15 11.01
CA ALA A 229 -24.51 18.41 11.58
C ALA A 229 -23.17 19.14 11.38
N LEU A 230 -23.03 19.89 10.29
CA LEU A 230 -21.88 20.74 10.01
C LEU A 230 -21.87 22.01 10.87
N GLY A 231 -23.03 22.45 11.37
CA GLY A 231 -23.20 23.70 12.12
C GLY A 231 -22.95 24.92 11.24
N GLN A 232 -23.57 24.96 10.06
CA GLN A 232 -23.38 26.05 9.08
C GLN A 232 -23.75 27.44 9.63
N ASP A 233 -24.79 27.52 10.46
CA ASP A 233 -25.16 28.75 11.17
C ASP A 233 -24.88 28.59 12.67
N LEU A 234 -23.90 29.33 13.20
CA LEU A 234 -23.53 29.26 14.62
C LEU A 234 -24.57 29.88 15.56
N PHE A 235 -25.45 30.74 15.04
CA PHE A 235 -26.40 31.51 15.84
C PHE A 235 -27.84 30.99 15.73
N ASP A 236 -28.10 30.02 14.86
CA ASP A 236 -29.37 29.30 14.84
C ASP A 236 -29.59 28.57 16.18
N PRO A 237 -30.70 28.84 16.91
CA PRO A 237 -31.04 28.15 18.15
C PRO A 237 -31.08 26.62 18.04
N ASN A 238 -31.34 26.10 16.83
CA ASN A 238 -31.39 24.68 16.54
C ASN A 238 -30.06 24.08 16.12
N THR A 239 -28.97 24.87 16.06
CA THR A 239 -27.67 24.36 15.66
C THR A 239 -27.10 23.34 16.62
N ARG A 240 -26.44 22.34 16.04
CA ARG A 240 -25.73 21.31 16.80
C ARG A 240 -24.68 21.94 17.71
N THR A 241 -24.82 21.76 19.03
CA THR A 241 -23.91 22.29 20.07
C THR A 241 -22.43 22.02 19.81
N ARG A 242 -22.12 20.87 19.19
CA ARG A 242 -20.76 20.50 18.77
C ARG A 242 -20.76 20.15 17.29
N PRO A 243 -20.44 21.11 16.41
CA PRO A 243 -20.33 20.90 14.98
C PRO A 243 -19.38 19.75 14.64
N LEU A 244 -19.75 18.95 13.64
CA LEU A 244 -18.91 17.88 13.13
C LEU A 244 -17.93 18.40 12.08
N ALA A 245 -16.75 17.82 12.03
CA ALA A 245 -15.79 18.14 10.97
C ALA A 245 -16.36 17.75 9.58
N PRO A 246 -16.01 18.47 8.50
CA PRO A 246 -16.52 18.17 7.15
C PRO A 246 -16.31 16.72 6.70
N LYS A 247 -15.14 16.13 7.00
CA LYS A 247 -14.86 14.70 6.72
C LYS A 247 -15.80 13.75 7.49
N THR A 248 -16.23 14.13 8.70
CA THR A 248 -17.19 13.36 9.50
C THR A 248 -18.61 13.47 8.94
N VAL A 249 -19.01 14.66 8.48
CA VAL A 249 -20.31 14.86 7.79
C VAL A 249 -20.37 14.02 6.51
N GLN A 250 -19.30 14.03 5.71
CA GLN A 250 -19.20 13.19 4.51
C GLN A 250 -19.28 11.69 4.85
N LEU A 251 -18.62 11.24 5.93
CA LEU A 251 -18.72 9.85 6.39
C LEU A 251 -20.15 9.50 6.81
N ARG A 252 -20.86 10.41 7.50
CA ARG A 252 -22.27 10.21 7.89
C ARG A 252 -23.16 10.06 6.66
N ARG A 253 -23.01 10.91 5.63
CA ARG A 253 -23.72 10.74 4.35
C ARG A 253 -23.51 9.34 3.76
N GLN A 254 -22.26 8.87 3.72
CA GLN A 254 -21.94 7.53 3.20
C GLN A 254 -22.55 6.40 4.04
N GLN A 255 -22.57 6.56 5.36
CA GLN A 255 -23.18 5.60 6.29
C GLN A 255 -24.70 5.56 6.14
N ILE A 256 -25.35 6.72 6.00
CA ILE A 256 -26.79 6.82 5.73
C ILE A 256 -27.13 6.17 4.39
N GLN A 257 -26.38 6.46 3.32
CA GLN A 257 -26.57 5.78 2.04
C GLN A 257 -26.40 4.26 2.16
N SER A 258 -25.46 3.80 2.99
CA SER A 258 -25.27 2.36 3.24
C SER A 258 -26.42 1.75 4.05
N ALA A 259 -27.03 2.52 4.95
CA ALA A 259 -28.22 2.14 5.70
C ALA A 259 -29.44 2.03 4.78
N VAL A 260 -29.70 3.05 3.96
CA VAL A 260 -30.73 3.03 2.91
C VAL A 260 -30.57 1.81 2.02
N THR A 261 -29.36 1.59 1.50
CA THR A 261 -29.07 0.43 0.63
C THR A 261 -29.43 -0.89 1.32
N ALA A 262 -29.03 -1.06 2.58
CA ALA A 262 -29.31 -2.29 3.32
C ALA A 262 -30.81 -2.48 3.60
N LEU A 263 -31.54 -1.39 3.89
CA LEU A 263 -32.98 -1.44 4.11
C LEU A 263 -33.73 -1.81 2.83
N VAL A 264 -33.36 -1.19 1.70
CA VAL A 264 -33.93 -1.53 0.38
C VAL A 264 -33.65 -2.98 0.00
N GLN A 265 -32.43 -3.46 0.22
CA GLN A 265 -32.06 -4.86 -0.01
C GLN A 265 -32.80 -5.85 0.90
N SER A 266 -33.32 -5.39 2.05
CA SER A 266 -34.15 -6.21 2.94
C SER A 266 -35.63 -6.29 2.53
N GLY A 267 -36.01 -5.62 1.43
CA GLY A 267 -37.36 -5.68 0.85
C GLY A 267 -38.17 -4.38 0.98
N THR A 268 -37.64 -3.34 1.63
CA THR A 268 -38.33 -2.04 1.72
C THR A 268 -38.26 -1.29 0.38
N PRO A 269 -39.38 -0.88 -0.24
CA PRO A 269 -39.34 -0.12 -1.48
C PRO A 269 -38.62 1.22 -1.30
N ALA A 270 -37.69 1.56 -2.21
CA ALA A 270 -36.94 2.83 -2.13
C ALA A 270 -37.86 4.06 -2.11
N GLY A 271 -38.99 4.02 -2.84
CA GLY A 271 -39.98 5.10 -2.87
C GLY A 271 -40.79 5.27 -1.58
N SER A 272 -40.72 4.32 -0.63
CA SER A 272 -41.39 4.43 0.68
C SER A 272 -40.56 5.16 1.74
N LEU A 273 -39.29 5.47 1.43
CA LEU A 273 -38.39 6.19 2.34
C LEU A 273 -38.56 7.69 2.11
N LEU A 274 -39.26 8.38 3.01
CA LEU A 274 -39.63 9.78 2.89
C LEU A 274 -38.76 10.70 3.76
N SER A 275 -38.15 10.18 4.84
CA SER A 275 -37.29 10.93 5.76
C SER A 275 -36.23 10.04 6.43
N LEU A 276 -35.30 10.66 7.17
CA LEU A 276 -34.37 9.95 8.05
C LEU A 276 -35.07 9.23 9.20
N GLY A 277 -36.31 9.61 9.53
CA GLY A 277 -37.18 8.92 10.49
C GLY A 277 -37.39 7.46 10.12
N ASP A 278 -37.56 7.17 8.83
CA ASP A 278 -37.82 5.81 8.32
C ASP A 278 -36.64 4.86 8.53
N LEU A 279 -35.42 5.40 8.67
CA LEU A 279 -34.21 4.62 8.94
C LEU A 279 -33.99 4.30 10.41
N VAL A 280 -34.66 5.01 11.31
CA VAL A 280 -34.45 4.92 12.77
C VAL A 280 -35.62 4.29 13.51
N THR A 281 -36.61 3.74 12.80
CA THR A 281 -37.61 2.85 13.42
C THR A 281 -36.92 1.57 13.94
N VAL A 282 -37.49 0.96 14.98
CA VAL A 282 -36.92 -0.24 15.62
C VAL A 282 -36.73 -1.36 14.60
N ASP A 283 -37.70 -1.57 13.71
CA ASP A 283 -37.66 -2.60 12.69
C ASP A 283 -36.66 -2.27 11.57
N ALA A 284 -36.62 -1.01 11.10
CA ALA A 284 -35.65 -0.59 10.10
C ALA A 284 -34.21 -0.77 10.60
N VAL A 285 -33.90 -0.31 11.82
CA VAL A 285 -32.56 -0.47 12.41
C VAL A 285 -32.18 -1.95 12.50
N ARG A 286 -33.12 -2.83 12.89
CA ARG A 286 -32.88 -4.27 12.95
C ARG A 286 -32.57 -4.85 11.58
N SER A 287 -33.35 -4.51 10.55
CA SER A 287 -33.16 -5.00 9.18
C SER A 287 -31.86 -4.49 8.57
N ILE A 288 -31.57 -3.19 8.73
CA ILE A 288 -30.31 -2.57 8.27
C ILE A 288 -29.11 -3.28 8.86
N LEU A 289 -29.04 -3.39 10.20
CA LEU A 289 -27.86 -3.97 10.85
C LEU A 289 -27.72 -5.47 10.58
N ARG A 290 -28.83 -6.21 10.44
CA ARG A 290 -28.82 -7.62 10.04
C ARG A 290 -28.23 -7.80 8.64
N GLY A 291 -28.77 -7.10 7.64
CA GLY A 291 -28.26 -7.19 6.27
C GLY A 291 -26.80 -6.76 6.16
N ARG A 292 -26.40 -5.70 6.89
CA ARG A 292 -24.99 -5.25 6.95
C ARG A 292 -24.08 -6.27 7.63
N TYR A 293 -24.55 -6.98 8.65
CA TYR A 293 -23.78 -8.02 9.35
C TYR A 293 -23.59 -9.26 8.46
N GLU A 294 -24.62 -9.69 7.75
CA GLU A 294 -24.55 -10.80 6.80
C GLU A 294 -23.65 -10.47 5.61
N HIS A 295 -23.76 -9.26 5.06
CA HIS A 295 -22.95 -8.80 3.93
C HIS A 295 -21.43 -8.82 4.21
N VAL A 296 -21.01 -8.66 5.47
CA VAL A 296 -19.60 -8.74 5.88
C VAL A 296 -19.20 -10.13 6.39
N GLY A 297 -20.00 -11.16 6.08
CA GLY A 297 -19.72 -12.54 6.47
C GLY A 297 -19.83 -12.78 7.97
N ARG A 298 -20.74 -12.08 8.65
CA ARG A 298 -20.99 -12.22 10.10
C ARG A 298 -19.76 -11.91 10.98
N SER A 299 -18.92 -11.00 10.52
CA SER A 299 -17.70 -10.58 11.22
C SER A 299 -17.82 -9.19 11.87
N ALA A 300 -16.96 -8.91 12.86
CA ALA A 300 -16.83 -7.57 13.44
C ALA A 300 -16.34 -6.59 12.37
N ASN A 301 -17.03 -5.44 12.25
CA ASN A 301 -16.72 -4.47 11.21
C ASN A 301 -16.89 -3.03 11.72
N ALA A 302 -15.80 -2.25 11.68
CA ALA A 302 -15.76 -0.90 12.22
C ALA A 302 -16.68 0.07 11.46
N TYR A 303 -16.90 -0.17 10.16
CA TYR A 303 -17.82 0.63 9.37
C TYR A 303 -19.27 0.38 9.78
N ASN A 304 -19.66 -0.87 10.04
CA ASN A 304 -21.00 -1.21 10.54
C ASN A 304 -21.27 -0.69 11.96
N ASP A 305 -20.27 -0.75 12.85
CA ASP A 305 -20.34 -0.06 14.16
C ASP A 305 -20.53 1.46 13.98
N GLY A 306 -19.84 2.04 13.00
CA GLY A 306 -20.04 3.43 12.59
C GLY A 306 -21.46 3.73 12.09
N ILE A 307 -22.07 2.83 11.30
CA ILE A 307 -23.48 2.95 10.87
C ILE A 307 -24.39 2.97 12.10
N GLY A 308 -24.24 2.01 13.02
CA GLY A 308 -25.05 1.96 14.24
C GLY A 308 -24.95 3.22 15.09
N LYS A 309 -23.74 3.78 15.25
CA LYS A 309 -23.52 5.06 15.95
C LYS A 309 -24.17 6.24 15.23
N THR A 310 -24.15 6.25 13.90
CA THR A 310 -24.81 7.27 13.11
C THR A 310 -26.33 7.18 13.23
N LEU A 311 -26.92 5.98 13.16
CA LEU A 311 -28.35 5.78 13.38
C LEU A 311 -28.80 6.22 14.78
N VAL A 312 -28.05 5.88 15.83
CA VAL A 312 -28.33 6.35 17.20
C VAL A 312 -28.25 7.88 17.29
N SER A 313 -27.27 8.50 16.61
CA SER A 313 -27.13 9.96 16.60
C SER A 313 -28.28 10.64 15.87
N VAL A 314 -28.72 10.09 14.73
CA VAL A 314 -29.89 10.57 13.98
C VAL A 314 -31.16 10.45 14.84
N ALA A 315 -31.40 9.28 15.41
CA ALA A 315 -32.58 9.02 16.27
C ALA A 315 -32.64 9.99 17.47
N ARG A 316 -31.50 10.21 18.13
CA ARG A 316 -31.44 11.04 19.34
C ARG A 316 -31.48 12.54 19.05
N GLU A 317 -30.71 13.00 18.07
CA GLU A 317 -30.40 14.43 17.94
C GLU A 317 -31.17 15.12 16.80
N TRP A 318 -31.53 14.37 15.75
CA TRP A 318 -32.25 14.91 14.60
C TRP A 318 -33.74 14.60 14.68
N VAL A 319 -34.09 13.30 14.64
CA VAL A 319 -35.48 12.82 14.67
C VAL A 319 -36.11 12.96 16.06
N LYS A 320 -35.28 12.95 17.11
CA LYS A 320 -35.70 13.07 18.52
C LYS A 320 -36.79 12.06 18.90
N VAL A 321 -36.55 10.78 18.58
CA VAL A 321 -37.45 9.68 18.96
C VAL A 321 -37.65 9.61 20.48
N ASP A 322 -38.75 9.00 20.91
CA ASP A 322 -39.05 8.84 22.34
C ASP A 322 -37.96 8.03 23.08
N GLN A 323 -37.93 8.19 24.40
CA GLN A 323 -36.87 7.60 25.24
C GLN A 323 -36.89 6.06 25.20
N GLN A 324 -38.06 5.42 25.12
CA GLN A 324 -38.16 3.97 25.05
C GLN A 324 -37.63 3.46 23.70
N GLY A 325 -38.05 4.08 22.59
CA GLY A 325 -37.53 3.81 21.26
C GLY A 325 -36.00 3.95 21.18
N LEU A 326 -35.44 5.03 21.74
CA LEU A 326 -34.00 5.26 21.74
C LEU A 326 -33.22 4.18 22.53
N VAL A 327 -33.77 3.69 23.65
CA VAL A 327 -33.15 2.60 24.42
C VAL A 327 -33.10 1.32 23.60
N VAL A 328 -34.21 0.96 22.94
CA VAL A 328 -34.28 -0.25 22.09
C VAL A 328 -33.30 -0.15 20.92
N ILE A 329 -33.22 1.00 20.24
CA ILE A 329 -32.26 1.22 19.14
C ILE A 329 -30.82 1.02 19.62
N LYS A 330 -30.46 1.60 20.79
CA LYS A 330 -29.12 1.42 21.38
C LYS A 330 -28.83 -0.05 21.70
N GLN A 331 -29.80 -0.78 22.25
CA GLN A 331 -29.66 -2.20 22.54
C GLN A 331 -29.44 -3.03 21.27
N ILE A 332 -30.15 -2.74 20.18
CA ILE A 332 -29.95 -3.41 18.87
C ILE A 332 -28.53 -3.13 18.35
N CYS A 333 -28.09 -1.87 18.36
CA CYS A 333 -26.74 -1.51 17.92
C CYS A 333 -25.66 -2.20 18.77
N ALA A 334 -25.87 -2.36 20.07
CA ALA A 334 -24.93 -3.02 20.98
C ALA A 334 -24.75 -4.52 20.72
N LYS A 335 -25.68 -5.17 19.99
CA LYS A 335 -25.56 -6.58 19.58
C LYS A 335 -24.57 -6.80 18.45
N LEU A 336 -24.13 -5.75 17.75
CA LEU A 336 -23.08 -5.88 16.75
C LEU A 336 -21.76 -6.32 17.41
N PRO A 337 -21.02 -7.27 16.81
CA PRO A 337 -19.75 -7.68 17.37
C PRO A 337 -18.77 -6.50 17.36
N ALA A 338 -18.25 -6.19 18.55
CA ALA A 338 -17.30 -5.11 18.72
C ALA A 338 -15.97 -5.43 18.02
N VAL A 339 -15.45 -4.45 17.27
CA VAL A 339 -14.08 -4.54 16.77
C VAL A 339 -13.14 -4.38 17.96
N ARG A 340 -12.36 -5.42 18.24
CA ARG A 340 -11.32 -5.36 19.27
C ARG A 340 -10.32 -4.28 18.88
N PRO A 341 -10.01 -3.31 19.76
CA PRO A 341 -9.04 -2.26 19.48
C PRO A 341 -7.62 -2.78 19.70
N GLU A 342 -7.33 -3.92 19.08
CA GLU A 342 -6.04 -4.58 19.04
C GLU A 342 -5.38 -4.31 17.69
N MET A 343 -4.08 -4.57 17.61
CA MET A 343 -3.37 -4.49 16.35
C MET A 343 -3.87 -5.55 15.36
N THR A 344 -4.28 -5.12 14.16
CA THR A 344 -4.73 -6.03 13.10
C THR A 344 -3.61 -6.99 12.68
N GLU A 345 -3.95 -8.20 12.24
CA GLU A 345 -2.95 -9.19 11.76
C GLU A 345 -2.08 -8.64 10.63
N LYS A 346 -2.64 -7.77 9.77
CA LYS A 346 -1.85 -7.06 8.74
C LYS A 346 -0.71 -6.24 9.33
N ASN A 347 -0.97 -5.52 10.43
CA ASN A 347 0.05 -4.71 11.09
C ASN A 347 0.99 -5.58 11.92
N THR A 348 0.48 -6.63 12.57
CA THR A 348 1.31 -7.61 13.26
C THR A 348 2.31 -8.27 12.30
N ALA A 349 1.84 -8.76 11.15
CA ALA A 349 2.68 -9.37 10.12
C ALA A 349 3.72 -8.39 9.57
N LEU A 350 3.36 -7.12 9.38
CA LEU A 350 4.36 -6.10 9.01
C LEU A 350 5.46 -5.98 10.06
N LEU A 351 5.11 -5.86 11.34
CA LEU A 351 6.08 -5.66 12.41
C LEU A 351 7.03 -6.86 12.58
N ARG A 352 6.59 -8.08 12.21
CA ARG A 352 7.46 -9.27 12.18
C ARG A 352 8.62 -9.13 11.18
N HIS A 353 8.47 -8.35 10.09
CA HIS A 353 9.60 -8.09 9.18
C HIS A 353 10.74 -7.34 9.86
N PHE A 354 10.46 -6.58 10.93
CA PHE A 354 11.48 -5.86 11.70
C PHE A 354 12.00 -6.65 12.90
N ASP A 355 11.68 -7.96 12.99
CA ASP A 355 12.41 -8.88 13.85
C ASP A 355 13.69 -9.40 13.18
N ASP A 356 13.83 -9.23 11.86
CA ASP A 356 15.09 -9.41 11.12
C ASP A 356 16.05 -8.25 11.49
N PRO A 357 17.26 -8.55 12.03
CA PRO A 357 18.22 -7.52 12.44
C PRO A 357 18.64 -6.60 11.29
N GLU A 358 18.58 -7.05 10.03
CA GLU A 358 18.97 -6.25 8.86
C GLU A 358 17.88 -5.30 8.36
N ALA A 359 16.62 -5.52 8.74
CA ALA A 359 15.49 -4.77 8.20
C ALA A 359 15.48 -3.29 8.66
N LEU A 360 15.80 -3.03 9.94
CA LEU A 360 15.84 -1.67 10.48
C LEU A 360 17.01 -0.85 9.91
N PRO A 361 18.27 -1.32 9.93
CA PRO A 361 19.38 -0.61 9.30
C PRO A 361 19.12 -0.27 7.83
N ARG A 362 18.58 -1.22 7.06
CA ARG A 362 18.20 -0.97 5.66
C ARG A 362 17.14 0.11 5.52
N LEU A 363 16.13 0.14 6.39
CA LEU A 363 15.10 1.19 6.35
C LEU A 363 15.68 2.55 6.74
N PHE A 364 16.59 2.60 7.71
CA PHE A 364 17.25 3.83 8.16
C PHE A 364 18.17 4.43 7.09
N ASN A 365 18.87 3.58 6.32
CA ASN A 365 19.74 4.02 5.23
C ASN A 365 18.99 4.34 3.93
N LEU A 366 17.78 3.80 3.74
CA LEU A 366 17.00 3.98 2.51
C LEU A 366 16.82 5.43 2.06
N PRO A 367 16.53 6.43 2.92
CA PRO A 367 16.46 7.83 2.51
C PRO A 367 17.76 8.33 1.90
N LEU A 368 18.89 7.99 2.50
CA LEU A 368 20.21 8.39 2.01
C LEU A 368 20.53 7.71 0.68
N ASP A 369 20.28 6.41 0.55
CA ASP A 369 20.49 5.66 -0.69
C ASP A 369 19.66 6.24 -1.85
N LEU A 370 18.39 6.56 -1.58
CA LEU A 370 17.52 7.21 -2.55
C LEU A 370 18.04 8.59 -2.93
N TRP A 371 18.53 9.37 -1.96
CA TRP A 371 19.08 10.70 -2.19
C TRP A 371 20.36 10.65 -3.03
N GLN A 372 21.28 9.75 -2.69
CA GLN A 372 22.53 9.54 -3.44
C GLN A 372 22.26 9.07 -4.87
N SER A 373 21.23 8.24 -5.09
CA SER A 373 20.84 7.80 -6.43
C SER A 373 20.34 8.93 -7.36
N LEU A 374 20.11 10.13 -6.82
CA LEU A 374 19.71 11.31 -7.58
C LEU A 374 20.88 12.21 -7.98
N GLN A 375 22.10 11.93 -7.49
CA GLN A 375 23.30 12.68 -7.89
C GLN A 375 23.53 12.53 -9.40
N GLY A 376 23.71 13.66 -10.09
CA GLY A 376 23.86 13.71 -11.55
C GLY A 376 22.58 13.43 -12.36
N VAL A 377 21.43 13.19 -11.71
CA VAL A 377 20.16 12.96 -12.42
C VAL A 377 19.49 14.29 -12.76
N SER A 378 19.16 14.50 -14.04
CA SER A 378 18.44 15.70 -14.49
C SER A 378 17.06 15.82 -13.83
N ARG A 379 16.67 17.07 -13.53
CA ARG A 379 15.37 17.37 -12.92
C ARG A 379 14.23 16.93 -13.83
N SER A 380 13.29 16.19 -13.27
CA SER A 380 12.08 15.68 -13.91
C SER A 380 11.02 15.35 -12.86
N GLU A 381 9.78 15.13 -13.27
CA GLU A 381 8.73 14.64 -12.36
C GLU A 381 9.13 13.32 -11.66
N ARG A 382 9.92 12.48 -12.34
CA ARG A 382 10.38 11.19 -11.79
C ARG A 382 11.44 11.39 -10.71
N SER A 383 12.40 12.28 -10.93
CA SER A 383 13.43 12.59 -9.92
C SER A 383 12.80 13.35 -8.74
N LEU A 384 11.85 14.26 -8.99
CA LEU A 384 11.07 14.92 -7.95
C LEU A 384 10.33 13.91 -7.06
N ALA A 385 9.59 12.97 -7.67
CA ALA A 385 8.88 11.94 -6.93
C ALA A 385 9.81 11.04 -6.10
N ARG A 386 11.01 10.73 -6.62
CA ARG A 386 12.03 9.97 -5.87
C ARG A 386 12.59 10.78 -4.69
N ALA A 387 12.89 12.06 -4.90
CA ALA A 387 13.37 12.96 -3.86
C ALA A 387 12.33 13.13 -2.74
N GLN A 388 11.06 13.32 -3.12
CA GLN A 388 9.93 13.37 -2.18
C GLN A 388 9.78 12.07 -1.39
N ALA A 389 9.99 10.91 -2.03
CA ALA A 389 9.98 9.64 -1.31
C ALA A 389 11.11 9.57 -0.27
N ALA A 390 12.33 9.95 -0.63
CA ALA A 390 13.48 9.99 0.28
C ALA A 390 13.20 10.89 1.50
N VAL A 391 12.83 12.15 1.26
CA VAL A 391 12.52 13.13 2.30
C VAL A 391 11.35 12.65 3.17
N SER A 392 10.30 12.07 2.57
CA SER A 392 9.15 11.57 3.32
C SER A 392 9.50 10.43 4.28
N ILE A 393 10.34 9.48 3.86
CA ILE A 393 10.77 8.36 4.70
C ILE A 393 11.68 8.90 5.80
N ALA A 394 12.62 9.80 5.48
CA ALA A 394 13.48 10.45 6.46
C ALA A 394 12.66 11.15 7.55
N ILE A 395 11.67 11.96 7.18
CA ILE A 395 10.79 12.63 8.15
C ILE A 395 10.02 11.61 8.99
N LEU A 396 9.42 10.59 8.37
CA LEU A 396 8.55 9.63 9.05
C LEU A 396 9.27 8.72 10.05
N LEU A 397 10.58 8.55 9.92
CA LEU A 397 11.41 7.82 10.89
C LEU A 397 11.51 8.55 12.23
N TYR A 398 11.52 9.89 12.23
CA TYR A 398 11.62 10.71 13.44
C TYR A 398 10.27 11.29 13.88
N SER A 399 9.43 11.64 12.91
CA SER A 399 8.10 12.23 13.13
C SER A 399 7.06 11.44 12.33
N PRO A 400 6.42 10.41 12.93
CA PRO A 400 5.43 9.57 12.26
C PRO A 400 4.08 10.29 12.15
N LEU A 401 4.07 11.38 11.37
CA LEU A 401 2.95 12.27 11.09
C LEU A 401 1.72 11.51 10.55
N ARG A 402 0.54 12.13 10.53
CA ARG A 402 -0.59 11.58 9.74
C ARG A 402 -0.41 11.98 8.28
N VAL A 403 -0.89 11.17 7.33
CA VAL A 403 -0.73 11.45 5.88
C VAL A 403 -1.23 12.83 5.47
N ALA A 404 -2.34 13.32 6.07
CA ALA A 404 -2.84 14.67 5.84
C ALA A 404 -1.84 15.74 6.26
N ASN A 405 -1.23 15.58 7.44
CA ASN A 405 -0.23 16.50 7.96
C ASN A 405 1.07 16.44 7.14
N LEU A 406 1.49 15.23 6.76
CA LEU A 406 2.68 15.02 5.93
C LEU A 406 2.51 15.68 4.56
N ALA A 407 1.38 15.42 3.87
CA ALA A 407 1.11 15.95 2.54
C ALA A 407 0.95 17.48 2.53
N ALA A 408 0.60 18.08 3.67
CA ALA A 408 0.45 19.52 3.85
C ALA A 408 1.71 20.23 4.38
N LEU A 409 2.85 19.54 4.47
CA LEU A 409 4.09 20.18 4.90
C LEU A 409 4.55 21.24 3.91
N GLU A 410 4.85 22.41 4.46
CA GLU A 410 5.20 23.62 3.72
C GLU A 410 6.37 24.34 4.41
N ILE A 411 7.42 24.61 3.63
CA ILE A 411 8.63 25.29 4.10
C ILE A 411 8.28 26.73 4.50
N GLY A 412 8.72 27.14 5.68
CA GLY A 412 8.47 28.47 6.23
C GLY A 412 7.11 28.63 6.93
N ALA A 413 6.19 27.68 6.78
CA ALA A 413 4.89 27.72 7.43
C ALA A 413 4.69 26.61 8.48
N THR A 414 4.83 25.34 8.07
CA THR A 414 4.68 24.18 8.98
C THR A 414 5.97 23.38 9.15
N LEU A 415 6.95 23.65 8.29
CA LEU A 415 8.31 23.13 8.40
C LEU A 415 9.27 24.32 8.40
N ILE A 416 9.81 24.62 9.58
CA ILE A 416 10.71 25.74 9.79
C ILE A 416 12.14 25.25 9.67
N LEU A 417 12.83 25.73 8.63
CA LEU A 417 14.25 25.48 8.46
C LEU A 417 15.04 26.52 9.25
N PRO A 418 16.15 26.13 9.92
CA PRO A 418 16.93 27.08 10.70
C PRO A 418 17.65 28.10 9.78
N THR A 419 18.25 29.12 10.36
CA THR A 419 19.13 30.03 9.60
C THR A 419 20.50 29.38 9.34
N HIS A 420 21.07 28.73 10.35
CA HIS A 420 22.37 28.06 10.24
C HIS A 420 22.27 26.69 9.56
N ARG A 421 23.31 26.29 8.82
CA ARG A 421 23.35 25.03 8.06
C ARG A 421 23.27 23.79 8.96
N ASP A 422 23.89 23.84 10.13
CA ASP A 422 23.93 22.71 11.10
C ASP A 422 22.77 22.69 12.09
N GLY A 423 21.84 23.65 11.97
CA GLY A 423 20.67 23.73 12.82
C GLY A 423 19.66 22.60 12.56
N GLN A 424 18.79 22.38 13.53
CA GLN A 424 17.70 21.43 13.44
C GLN A 424 16.41 22.08 12.92
N ALA A 425 15.75 21.46 11.95
CA ALA A 425 14.44 21.90 11.48
C ALA A 425 13.36 21.58 12.51
N THR A 426 12.32 22.41 12.54
CA THR A 426 11.15 22.19 13.41
C THR A 426 9.90 22.01 12.57
N ILE A 427 9.15 20.94 12.84
CA ILE A 427 7.79 20.78 12.33
C ILE A 427 6.84 21.40 13.34
N GLU A 428 6.06 22.39 12.92
CA GLU A 428 5.06 23.07 13.75
C GLU A 428 3.69 22.99 13.07
N ILE A 429 2.77 22.24 13.68
CA ILE A 429 1.41 22.07 13.16
C ILE A 429 0.43 22.64 14.19
N PRO A 430 -0.34 23.69 13.83
CA PRO A 430 -1.27 24.31 14.76
C PRO A 430 -2.43 23.38 15.09
N ALA A 431 -3.00 23.56 16.29
CA ALA A 431 -4.06 22.71 16.84
C ALA A 431 -5.21 22.46 15.85
N HIS A 432 -5.70 23.51 15.17
CA HIS A 432 -6.83 23.42 14.24
C HIS A 432 -6.56 22.54 13.00
N LYS A 433 -5.28 22.32 12.63
CA LYS A 433 -4.89 21.40 11.54
C LYS A 433 -4.69 19.96 12.02
N THR A 434 -4.74 19.69 13.32
CA THR A 434 -4.58 18.34 13.86
C THR A 434 -5.92 17.68 14.18
N LYS A 435 -6.00 16.36 13.96
CA LYS A 435 -7.19 15.56 14.27
C LYS A 435 -7.63 15.68 15.74
N ASN A 436 -6.68 15.88 16.65
CA ASN A 436 -6.93 15.89 18.09
C ASN A 436 -7.03 17.30 18.68
N ARG A 437 -7.00 18.35 17.84
CA ARG A 437 -7.02 19.76 18.26
C ARG A 437 -5.92 20.12 19.26
N ALA A 438 -4.75 19.48 19.16
CA ALA A 438 -3.58 19.76 19.97
C ALA A 438 -2.43 20.19 19.07
N PRO A 439 -1.65 21.22 19.41
CA PRO A 439 -0.48 21.60 18.62
C PRO A 439 0.51 20.43 18.57
N TYR A 440 1.20 20.28 17.44
CA TYR A 440 2.25 19.28 17.28
C TYR A 440 3.55 19.97 16.92
N LYS A 441 4.57 19.80 17.78
CA LYS A 441 5.90 20.36 17.59
C LYS A 441 6.94 19.26 17.75
N VAL A 442 7.77 19.06 16.73
CA VAL A 442 8.87 18.08 16.73
C VAL A 442 10.08 18.67 16.04
N VAL A 443 11.25 18.34 16.58
CA VAL A 443 12.54 18.72 16.03
C VAL A 443 13.08 17.58 15.17
N LEU A 444 13.58 17.91 13.99
CA LEU A 444 14.23 16.98 13.06
C LEU A 444 15.75 17.06 13.21
N PRO A 445 16.47 15.92 13.27
CA PRO A 445 17.92 15.93 13.37
C PRO A 445 18.62 16.64 12.20
N THR A 446 19.85 17.09 12.44
CA THR A 446 20.66 17.81 11.45
C THR A 446 20.83 17.05 10.12
N PRO A 447 21.07 15.73 10.08
CA PRO A 447 21.17 15.00 8.81
C PRO A 447 19.88 15.05 7.96
N VAL A 448 18.71 14.96 8.61
CA VAL A 448 17.42 15.07 7.92
C VAL A 448 17.17 16.51 7.46
N THR A 449 17.53 17.48 8.30
CA THR A 449 17.44 18.90 7.97
C THR A 449 18.29 19.25 6.75
N ALA A 450 19.53 18.76 6.69
CA ALA A 450 20.42 18.93 5.55
C ALA A 450 19.82 18.34 4.26
N MET A 451 19.22 17.14 4.33
CA MET A 451 18.52 16.54 3.19
C MET A 451 17.33 17.38 2.72
N ILE A 452 16.53 17.92 3.65
CA ILE A 452 15.39 18.79 3.31
C ILE A 452 15.87 20.08 2.62
N ARG A 453 16.96 20.70 3.09
CA ARG A 453 17.54 21.87 2.43
C ARG A 453 18.03 21.57 1.03
N ALA A 454 18.77 20.47 0.86
CA ALA A 454 19.24 20.05 -0.44
C ALA A 454 18.06 19.76 -1.40
N PHE A 455 16.95 19.25 -0.87
CA PHE A 455 15.69 19.09 -1.61
C PHE A 455 15.02 20.40 -1.98
N GLU A 456 14.92 21.34 -1.04
CA GLU A 456 14.41 22.68 -1.30
C GLU A 456 15.18 23.35 -2.44
N GLU A 457 16.51 23.35 -2.35
CA GLU A 457 17.39 24.00 -3.32
C GLU A 457 17.35 23.33 -4.70
N ALA A 458 17.43 21.99 -4.74
CA ALA A 458 17.50 21.27 -6.01
C ALA A 458 16.16 21.19 -6.75
N PHE A 459 15.03 21.19 -6.03
CA PHE A 459 13.71 20.91 -6.59
C PHE A 459 12.67 21.99 -6.34
N LEU A 460 12.51 22.48 -5.11
CA LEU A 460 11.39 23.35 -4.76
C LEU A 460 11.60 24.80 -5.21
N ARG A 461 12.80 25.37 -5.02
CA ARG A 461 13.14 26.72 -5.49
C ARG A 461 13.00 26.86 -7.01
N PRO A 462 13.53 25.94 -7.85
CA PRO A 462 13.29 25.98 -9.29
C PRO A 462 11.82 25.88 -9.70
N LEU A 463 10.98 25.25 -8.86
CA LEU A 463 9.53 25.16 -9.10
C LEU A 463 8.75 26.37 -8.56
N GLY A 464 9.39 27.26 -7.79
CA GLY A 464 8.71 28.34 -7.08
C GLY A 464 7.71 27.83 -6.03
N SER A 465 7.91 26.63 -5.50
CA SER A 465 6.99 25.99 -4.55
C SER A 465 7.58 25.94 -3.15
N GLN A 466 6.73 26.06 -2.14
CA GLN A 466 7.09 25.83 -0.73
C GLN A 466 6.58 24.46 -0.23
N LEU A 467 5.79 23.77 -1.05
CA LEU A 467 5.17 22.49 -0.69
C LEU A 467 6.16 21.34 -0.86
N ILE A 468 6.44 20.62 0.24
CA ILE A 468 7.31 19.42 0.17
C ILE A 468 6.74 18.41 -0.84
N PHE A 469 5.42 18.26 -0.85
CA PHE A 469 4.70 17.34 -1.73
C PHE A 469 4.01 18.05 -2.89
N ASP A 470 4.76 18.84 -3.64
CA ASP A 470 4.30 19.43 -4.91
C ASP A 470 4.06 18.37 -6.00
N ASN A 471 3.04 18.58 -6.85
CA ASN A 471 2.72 17.69 -7.96
C ASN A 471 3.56 17.93 -9.24
N GLY A 472 4.53 18.84 -9.19
CA GLY A 472 5.36 19.28 -10.32
C GLY A 472 4.80 20.52 -11.03
N LYS A 473 3.68 21.08 -10.55
CA LYS A 473 2.96 22.21 -11.15
C LYS A 473 2.58 23.29 -10.11
N GLY A 474 3.26 23.34 -8.96
CA GLY A 474 2.95 24.32 -7.92
C GLY A 474 1.69 23.98 -7.11
N GLN A 475 1.24 22.72 -7.11
CA GLN A 475 -0.02 22.30 -6.50
C GLN A 475 0.20 21.09 -5.59
N PRO A 476 -0.52 20.97 -4.46
CA PRO A 476 -0.31 19.89 -3.50
C PRO A 476 -0.70 18.52 -4.07
N LYS A 477 0.12 17.50 -3.79
CA LYS A 477 -0.27 16.10 -4.01
C LYS A 477 -1.37 15.69 -3.04
N ARG A 478 -2.29 14.85 -3.53
CA ARG A 478 -3.32 14.25 -2.69
C ARG A 478 -2.70 13.30 -1.66
N GLU A 479 -3.32 13.20 -0.49
CA GLU A 479 -2.92 12.29 0.60
C GLU A 479 -2.68 10.85 0.10
N VAL A 480 -3.59 10.34 -0.73
CA VAL A 480 -3.50 8.99 -1.31
C VAL A 480 -2.29 8.81 -2.21
N THR A 481 -1.88 9.86 -2.94
CA THR A 481 -0.71 9.84 -3.82
C THR A 481 0.58 9.81 -3.02
N VAL A 482 0.66 10.57 -1.93
CA VAL A 482 1.81 10.56 -1.02
C VAL A 482 1.95 9.19 -0.34
N SER A 483 0.86 8.65 0.21
CA SER A 483 0.88 7.32 0.83
C SER A 483 1.28 6.23 -0.16
N TRP A 484 0.78 6.28 -1.39
CA TRP A 484 1.14 5.32 -2.45
C TRP A 484 2.62 5.44 -2.84
N LEU A 485 3.16 6.66 -2.92
CA LEU A 485 4.56 6.90 -3.26
C LEU A 485 5.50 6.25 -2.23
N ILE A 486 5.18 6.43 -0.94
CA ILE A 486 5.91 5.81 0.17
C ILE A 486 5.82 4.29 0.10
N GLU A 487 4.61 3.74 0.03
CA GLU A 487 4.39 2.28 -0.01
C GLU A 487 5.10 1.64 -1.21
N ARG A 488 5.00 2.26 -2.39
CA ARG A 488 5.64 1.77 -3.60
C ARG A 488 7.16 1.80 -3.48
N THR A 489 7.71 2.85 -2.89
CA THR A 489 9.16 2.99 -2.71
C THR A 489 9.67 1.96 -1.72
N ILE A 490 9.04 1.83 -0.54
CA ILE A 490 9.42 0.83 0.45
C ILE A 490 9.28 -0.58 -0.15
N ARG A 491 8.18 -0.89 -0.83
CA ARG A 491 8.01 -2.21 -1.47
C ARG A 491 9.13 -2.51 -2.47
N ARG A 492 9.58 -1.51 -3.24
CA ARG A 492 10.63 -1.69 -4.23
C ARG A 492 12.00 -1.98 -3.60
N HIS A 493 12.32 -1.33 -2.49
CA HIS A 493 13.66 -1.40 -1.88
C HIS A 493 13.76 -2.37 -0.70
N MET A 494 12.67 -2.57 0.04
CA MET A 494 12.58 -3.42 1.23
C MET A 494 11.85 -4.74 0.97
N GLY A 495 11.09 -4.84 -0.13
CA GLY A 495 10.41 -6.07 -0.51
C GLY A 495 9.02 -6.30 0.10
N PHE A 496 8.66 -5.57 1.15
CA PHE A 496 7.35 -5.62 1.79
C PHE A 496 6.60 -4.29 1.69
N LYS A 497 5.27 -4.34 1.85
CA LYS A 497 4.42 -3.13 1.81
C LYS A 497 4.39 -2.47 3.18
N MET A 498 4.77 -1.21 3.24
CA MET A 498 4.61 -0.37 4.42
C MET A 498 4.00 0.96 4.02
N THR A 499 2.82 1.26 4.55
CA THR A 499 2.16 2.55 4.34
C THR A 499 2.69 3.59 5.31
N GLN A 500 2.40 4.85 5.03
CA GLN A 500 2.68 5.96 5.94
C GLN A 500 2.20 5.64 7.37
N HIS A 501 0.94 5.23 7.55
CA HIS A 501 0.35 5.00 8.88
C HIS A 501 1.15 3.99 9.71
N GLN A 502 1.77 3.01 9.04
CA GLN A 502 2.51 1.94 9.71
C GLN A 502 3.85 2.40 10.30
N PHE A 503 4.38 3.57 9.94
CA PHE A 503 5.51 4.19 10.67
C PHE A 503 5.15 4.47 12.14
N ARG A 504 3.88 4.73 12.44
CA ARG A 504 3.41 4.90 13.83
C ARG A 504 3.47 3.60 14.62
N HIS A 505 3.20 2.48 13.97
CA HIS A 505 3.36 1.15 14.57
C HIS A 505 4.84 0.77 14.70
N LEU A 506 5.67 1.15 13.72
CA LEU A 506 7.11 0.96 13.81
C LEU A 506 7.73 1.75 14.97
N ALA A 507 7.36 3.02 15.15
CA ALA A 507 7.80 3.83 16.28
C ALA A 507 7.39 3.19 17.62
N ALA A 508 6.16 2.68 17.72
CA ALA A 508 5.71 1.92 18.88
C ALA A 508 6.48 0.62 19.10
N LYS A 509 6.90 -0.07 18.02
CA LYS A 509 7.76 -1.25 18.11
C LYS A 509 9.12 -0.87 18.70
N ILE A 510 9.80 0.09 18.09
CA ILE A 510 11.14 0.53 18.48
C ILE A 510 11.16 0.96 19.95
N ILE A 511 10.26 1.87 20.35
CA ILE A 511 10.23 2.41 21.71
C ILE A 511 9.93 1.32 22.74
N LEU A 512 8.91 0.49 22.51
CA LEU A 512 8.46 -0.49 23.52
C LEU A 512 9.29 -1.79 23.51
N ASP A 513 10.06 -2.05 22.45
CA ASP A 513 11.03 -3.16 22.43
C ASP A 513 12.28 -2.80 23.26
N GLU A 514 12.71 -1.52 23.26
CA GLU A 514 13.83 -1.02 24.06
C GLU A 514 13.41 -0.68 25.50
N GLU A 515 12.29 0.03 25.66
CA GLU A 515 11.74 0.46 26.95
C GLU A 515 10.30 -0.07 27.13
N PRO A 516 10.14 -1.32 27.59
CA PRO A 516 8.82 -1.88 27.89
C PRO A 516 8.06 -0.99 28.88
N GLY A 517 6.83 -0.59 28.54
CA GLY A 517 5.99 0.26 29.39
C GLY A 517 6.03 1.76 29.09
N ALA A 518 6.88 2.23 28.17
CA ALA A 518 7.00 3.64 27.75
C ALA A 518 5.80 4.17 26.93
N TYR A 519 4.57 3.79 27.28
CA TYR A 519 3.34 4.26 26.63
C TYR A 519 3.10 5.77 26.74
N PRO A 520 3.43 6.47 27.85
CA PRO A 520 3.29 7.93 27.92
C PRO A 520 4.15 8.65 26.88
N LEU A 521 5.42 8.25 26.75
CA LEU A 521 6.34 8.74 25.72
C LEU A 521 5.77 8.50 24.31
N LEU A 522 5.31 7.26 24.05
CA LEU A 522 4.67 6.92 22.79
C LEU A 522 3.42 7.76 22.52
N SER A 523 2.60 8.03 23.55
CA SER A 523 1.38 8.82 23.43
C SER A 523 1.69 10.27 23.06
N GLN A 524 2.75 10.85 23.64
CA GLN A 524 3.22 12.20 23.32
C GLN A 524 3.78 12.26 21.88
N LEU A 525 4.68 11.35 21.51
CA LEU A 525 5.28 11.30 20.17
C LEU A 525 4.23 11.14 19.06
N LEU A 526 3.25 10.26 19.29
CA LEU A 526 2.18 10.01 18.34
C LEU A 526 1.04 11.03 18.44
N GLY A 527 0.99 11.85 19.48
CA GLY A 527 -0.12 12.76 19.77
C GLY A 527 -1.43 11.99 19.97
N HIS A 528 -1.42 10.87 20.68
CA HIS A 528 -2.62 10.18 21.12
C HIS A 528 -3.20 10.88 22.34
N SER A 529 -4.49 11.21 22.31
CA SER A 529 -5.18 11.88 23.43
C SER A 529 -5.59 10.93 24.55
N ASN A 530 -5.56 9.60 24.31
CA ASN A 530 -5.98 8.60 25.28
C ASN A 530 -4.93 7.49 25.41
N LEU A 531 -4.25 7.47 26.55
CA LEU A 531 -3.23 6.48 26.91
C LEU A 531 -3.80 5.05 26.94
N LYS A 532 -5.03 4.86 27.43
CA LYS A 532 -5.71 3.55 27.49
C LYS A 532 -5.87 2.93 26.10
N THR A 533 -6.12 3.77 25.09
CA THR A 533 -6.20 3.33 23.69
C THR A 533 -4.83 2.91 23.16
N ALA A 534 -3.76 3.62 23.52
CA ALA A 534 -2.40 3.27 23.11
C ALA A 534 -1.95 1.94 23.75
N VAL A 535 -2.17 1.77 25.05
CA VAL A 535 -1.88 0.52 25.77
C VAL A 535 -2.65 -0.65 25.14
N ARG A 536 -3.97 -0.54 25.01
CA ARG A 536 -4.80 -1.64 24.48
C ARG A 536 -4.44 -2.04 23.05
N PHE A 537 -3.98 -1.08 22.24
CA PHE A 537 -3.59 -1.35 20.85
C PHE A 537 -2.27 -2.11 20.74
N TYR A 538 -1.31 -1.84 21.62
CA TYR A 538 0.02 -2.47 21.59
C TYR A 538 0.20 -3.61 22.60
N ALA A 539 -0.76 -3.80 23.52
CA ALA A 539 -0.74 -4.81 24.58
C ALA A 539 -0.47 -6.24 24.07
N GLY A 540 -1.00 -6.59 22.90
CA GLY A 540 -0.85 -7.94 22.32
C GLY A 540 0.58 -8.32 21.92
N LEU A 541 1.52 -7.37 21.85
CA LEU A 541 2.94 -7.63 21.57
C LEU A 541 3.77 -7.83 22.85
N ASP A 542 3.19 -7.58 24.02
CA ASP A 542 3.95 -7.44 25.25
C ASP A 542 4.43 -8.78 25.82
N THR A 543 3.77 -9.91 25.51
CA THR A 543 4.25 -11.22 25.96
C THR A 543 5.64 -11.54 25.40
N LYS A 544 5.90 -11.23 24.12
CA LYS A 544 7.21 -11.45 23.50
C LYS A 544 8.27 -10.50 24.07
N ARG A 545 7.89 -9.26 24.35
CA ARG A 545 8.78 -8.25 24.96
C ARG A 545 9.12 -8.59 26.40
N ALA A 546 8.12 -8.96 27.20
CA ALA A 546 8.29 -9.40 28.57
C ALA A 546 9.21 -10.63 28.65
N ALA A 547 9.02 -11.61 27.77
CA ALA A 547 9.89 -12.78 27.69
C ALA A 547 11.35 -12.41 27.36
N ARG A 548 11.57 -11.53 26.36
CA ARG A 548 12.92 -11.04 26.00
C ARG A 548 13.57 -10.26 27.14
N HIS A 549 12.83 -9.34 27.75
CA HIS A 549 13.33 -8.54 28.87
C HIS A 549 13.68 -9.43 30.08
N HIS A 550 12.84 -10.41 30.41
CA HIS A 550 13.13 -11.39 31.44
C HIS A 550 14.38 -12.21 31.12
N ALA A 551 14.54 -12.68 29.88
CA ALA A 551 15.74 -13.40 29.44
C ALA A 551 17.01 -12.55 29.60
N MET A 552 16.98 -11.27 29.17
CA MET A 552 18.10 -10.35 29.35
C MET A 552 18.45 -10.13 30.82
N LEU A 553 17.45 -9.96 31.70
CA LEU A 553 17.68 -9.83 33.14
C LEU A 553 18.31 -11.08 33.73
N LEU A 554 17.87 -12.27 33.30
CA LEU A 554 18.42 -13.54 33.73
C LEU A 554 19.88 -13.70 33.27
N GLU A 555 20.17 -13.41 32.00
CA GLU A 555 21.54 -13.46 31.45
C GLU A 555 22.49 -12.50 32.18
N ARG A 556 22.05 -11.26 32.46
CA ARG A 556 22.83 -10.31 33.27
C ARG A 556 23.09 -10.83 34.68
N THR A 557 22.09 -11.46 35.30
CA THR A 557 22.20 -12.03 36.65
C THR A 557 23.16 -13.23 36.66
N ILE A 558 23.04 -14.13 35.68
CA ILE A 558 23.95 -15.26 35.50
C ILE A 558 25.38 -14.77 35.26
N ALA A 559 25.59 -13.76 34.40
CA ALA A 559 26.90 -13.21 34.11
C ALA A 559 27.55 -12.59 35.35
N ARG A 560 26.78 -11.84 36.16
CA ARG A 560 27.24 -11.29 37.45
C ARG A 560 27.63 -12.39 38.43
N HIS A 561 26.82 -13.43 38.57
CA HIS A 561 27.16 -14.57 39.44
C HIS A 561 28.41 -15.30 38.96
N ARG A 562 28.53 -15.58 37.66
CA ARG A 562 29.73 -16.22 37.08
C ARG A 562 30.99 -15.39 37.33
N ALA A 563 30.92 -14.08 37.13
CA ALA A 563 32.03 -13.17 37.42
C ALA A 563 32.40 -13.14 38.92
N ALA A 564 31.41 -13.16 39.81
CA ALA A 564 31.65 -13.22 41.26
C ALA A 564 32.25 -14.56 41.73
N THR A 565 31.90 -15.67 41.08
CA THR A 565 32.51 -16.99 41.35
C THR A 565 33.89 -17.17 40.71
N ALA A 566 34.30 -16.27 39.81
CA ALA A 566 35.53 -16.37 39.03
C ALA A 566 36.57 -15.29 39.43
N SER A 567 37.03 -15.26 40.70
CA SER A 567 38.34 -14.70 41.11
C SER A 567 38.66 -14.89 42.61
N PRO A 568 39.93 -15.09 43.02
CA PRO A 568 40.98 -15.92 42.43
C PRO A 568 41.43 -17.06 43.38
N VAL A 569 41.82 -18.20 42.82
CA VAL A 569 42.57 -19.23 43.54
C VAL A 569 43.93 -18.63 43.95
N LYS A 570 44.20 -18.63 45.26
CA LYS A 570 45.41 -18.11 45.91
C LYS A 570 46.69 -18.65 45.25
N LEU A 571 47.51 -17.77 44.67
CA LEU A 571 48.94 -18.01 44.44
C LEU A 571 49.62 -18.19 45.80
N ARG A 572 49.94 -19.45 46.13
CA ARG A 572 50.70 -19.82 47.32
C ARG A 572 52.15 -19.38 47.11
N ARG A 573 52.57 -18.34 47.84
CA ARG A 573 53.96 -17.85 47.94
C ARG A 573 54.91 -19.02 48.24
N GLN A 574 55.88 -19.27 47.36
CA GLN A 574 57.12 -19.95 47.73
C GLN A 574 58.05 -18.89 48.35
N ALA A 575 58.49 -19.14 49.59
CA ALA A 575 59.50 -18.37 50.31
C ALA A 575 60.88 -19.01 50.11
N PRO A 576 61.99 -18.26 50.29
CA PRO A 576 63.31 -18.62 49.79
C PRO A 576 64.05 -19.59 50.72
N THR A 577 64.75 -20.55 50.14
CA THR A 577 65.69 -21.44 50.85
C THR A 577 66.99 -20.68 51.16
N GLY A 578 67.12 -20.22 52.40
CA GLY A 578 68.39 -19.75 52.97
C GLY A 578 69.07 -20.85 53.78
N GLY A 579 70.31 -21.18 53.39
CA GLY A 579 71.47 -21.24 54.29
C GLY A 579 71.55 -22.30 55.39
N GLY A 580 72.25 -23.40 55.09
CA GLY A 580 73.48 -23.80 55.81
C GLY A 580 73.36 -24.60 57.12
N HIS A 581 73.95 -25.82 57.14
CA HIS A 581 75.21 -26.08 57.86
C HIS A 581 75.77 -27.51 57.66
N LYS A 582 77.09 -27.57 57.37
CA LYS A 582 78.18 -28.49 57.80
C LYS A 582 77.79 -29.94 58.16
N ASN A 583 78.55 -30.99 57.78
CA ASN A 583 79.95 -31.19 58.15
C ASN A 583 80.55 -32.48 57.52
N ARG A 584 81.82 -32.39 57.08
CA ARG A 584 82.97 -33.34 57.19
C ARG A 584 82.96 -34.78 56.63
N GLY A 585 84.07 -35.09 55.94
CA GLY A 585 84.80 -36.38 55.97
C GLY A 585 85.02 -36.99 54.57
N SER A 586 86.13 -36.74 53.85
CA SER A 586 87.47 -37.35 53.93
C SER A 586 87.65 -38.62 53.07
N ALA A 587 88.81 -38.69 52.40
CA ALA A 587 89.41 -39.77 51.60
C ALA A 587 88.83 -39.96 50.18
N ARG A 588 89.60 -40.00 49.09
CA ARG A 588 91.04 -40.16 48.87
C ARG A 588 91.43 -39.49 47.56
#